data_AF-W7YI70-F1
#
_entry.id   AF-W7YI70-F1
#
_cell.length_a   1.000
_cell.length_b   1.000
_cell.length_c   1.000
_cell.angle_alpha   90.00
_cell.angle_beta   90.00
_cell.angle_gamma   90.00
#
_symmetry.space_group_name_H-M   'P 1'
#
loop_
_entity.id
_entity.type
_entity.pdbx_description
1 polymer ?
#
loop_
_entity_poly.entity_id
_entity_poly.type
_entity_poly.pdbx_seq_one_letter_code
_entity_poly.pdbx_strand_id
1 'polypeptide(L)'
;MTIREQLERATSNHFSMSELIYLLELSPSRLDREMKHISNERWNASIAIGMGQGKRIFCFPWLNHVWKDALKVRLEHCSGVLKQLNCILLIPTHSPTIIEDIVDEMIFIH
;
A
#
# COMPACT_ATOMS: atom_id res chain seq x y z
N MET A 1 -15.15 2.21 -11.57
CA MET A 1 -13.94 3.00 -11.86
C MET A 1 -12.74 2.08 -11.77
N THR A 2 -11.92 2.03 -12.82
CA THR A 2 -10.72 1.20 -12.90
C THR A 2 -9.59 1.77 -12.03
N ILE A 3 -8.48 1.03 -11.87
CA ILE A 3 -7.29 1.56 -11.20
C ILE A 3 -6.68 2.71 -12.01
N ARG A 4 -6.63 2.60 -13.34
CA ARG A 4 -6.15 3.66 -14.23
C ARG A 4 -6.92 4.96 -14.04
N GLU A 5 -8.26 4.89 -14.11
CA GLU A 5 -9.12 6.06 -13.93
C GLU A 5 -8.94 6.69 -12.54
N GLN A 6 -8.70 5.88 -11.50
CA GLN A 6 -8.40 6.36 -10.16
C GLN A 6 -7.06 7.08 -10.08
N LEU A 7 -6.02 6.54 -10.72
CA LEU A 7 -4.69 7.14 -10.75
C LEU A 7 -4.69 8.45 -11.53
N GLU A 8 -5.34 8.52 -12.68
CA GLU A 8 -5.47 9.75 -13.48
C GLU A 8 -6.15 10.88 -12.71
N ARG A 9 -7.16 10.54 -11.88
CA ARG A 9 -7.82 11.51 -10.99
C ARG A 9 -6.99 11.86 -9.77
N ALA A 10 -6.14 10.94 -9.31
CA ALA A 10 -5.32 11.11 -8.13
C ALA A 10 -4.08 11.94 -8.43
N THR A 11 -3.44 11.78 -9.60
CA THR A 11 -2.16 12.38 -9.92
C THR A 11 -2.17 13.89 -9.77
N SER A 12 -1.48 14.35 -8.72
CA SER A 12 -1.13 15.75 -8.48
C SER A 12 0.25 16.07 -9.07
N ASN A 13 0.71 17.32 -8.95
CA ASN A 13 2.01 17.77 -9.47
C ASN A 13 3.25 17.05 -8.85
N HIS A 14 3.07 16.17 -7.86
CA HIS A 14 4.18 15.52 -7.15
C HIS A 14 4.58 14.16 -7.73
N PHE A 15 3.64 13.42 -8.33
CA PHE A 15 3.91 12.12 -8.92
C PHE A 15 3.12 11.97 -10.21
N SER A 16 3.79 11.54 -11.28
CA SER A 16 3.14 11.06 -12.48
C SER A 16 2.55 9.66 -12.27
N MET A 17 1.56 9.30 -13.09
CA MET A 17 0.95 7.97 -13.05
C MET A 17 1.99 6.87 -13.32
N SER A 18 2.90 7.09 -14.27
CA SER A 18 3.95 6.13 -14.63
C SER A 18 4.92 5.89 -13.48
N GLU A 19 5.28 6.93 -12.73
CA GLU A 19 6.12 6.81 -11.53
C GLU A 19 5.41 5.98 -10.46
N LEU A 20 4.13 6.23 -10.20
CA LEU A 20 3.35 5.46 -9.21
C LEU A 20 3.19 3.99 -9.61
N ILE A 21 2.96 3.71 -10.89
CA ILE A 21 2.89 2.34 -11.42
C ILE A 21 4.21 1.61 -11.22
N TYR A 22 5.33 2.28 -11.52
CA TYR A 22 6.66 1.70 -11.37
C TYR A 22 7.04 1.49 -9.90
N LEU A 23 6.93 2.54 -9.08
CA LEU A 23 7.30 2.51 -7.66
C LEU A 23 6.55 1.44 -6.87
N LEU A 24 5.27 1.23 -7.16
CA LEU A 24 4.44 0.28 -6.43
C LEU A 24 4.13 -1.00 -7.19
N GLU A 25 4.89 -1.29 -8.25
CA GLU A 25 4.83 -2.54 -9.00
C GLU A 25 3.41 -2.93 -9.42
N LEU A 26 2.66 -1.96 -9.97
CA LEU A 26 1.32 -2.22 -10.47
C LEU A 26 1.39 -2.99 -11.79
N SER A 27 0.71 -4.12 -11.84
CA SER A 27 0.68 -4.97 -13.03
C SER A 27 -0.10 -4.25 -14.14
N PRO A 28 0.48 -4.05 -15.33
CA PRO A 28 -0.23 -3.40 -16.44
C PRO A 28 -1.57 -4.07 -16.78
N SER A 29 -1.63 -5.41 -16.69
CA SER A 29 -2.83 -6.22 -16.96
C SER A 29 -3.99 -6.02 -15.96
N ARG A 30 -3.74 -5.29 -14.86
CA ARG A 30 -4.69 -5.02 -13.78
C ARG A 30 -5.14 -3.56 -13.72
N LEU A 31 -4.49 -2.65 -14.44
CA LEU A 31 -4.80 -1.22 -14.42
C LEU A 31 -6.23 -0.93 -14.89
N ASP A 32 -6.72 -1.69 -15.88
CA ASP A 32 -8.05 -1.51 -16.46
C ASP A 32 -9.13 -2.32 -15.71
N ARG A 33 -8.82 -2.82 -14.52
CA ARG A 33 -9.77 -3.54 -13.64
C ARG A 33 -10.19 -2.67 -12.47
N GLU A 34 -11.34 -2.97 -11.88
CA GLU A 34 -11.74 -2.37 -10.60
C GLU A 34 -10.90 -2.93 -9.44
N MET A 35 -10.77 -2.16 -8.37
CA MET A 35 -10.06 -2.56 -7.14
C MET A 35 -10.52 -3.94 -6.61
N LYS A 36 -11.81 -4.26 -6.70
CA LYS A 36 -12.33 -5.56 -6.27
C LYS A 36 -11.85 -6.75 -7.11
N HIS A 37 -11.18 -6.54 -8.25
CA HIS A 37 -10.75 -7.59 -9.19
C HIS A 37 -9.23 -7.76 -9.32
N ILE A 38 -8.43 -7.22 -8.39
CA ILE A 38 -6.96 -7.27 -8.44
C ILE A 38 -6.28 -8.00 -7.26
N SER A 39 -7.07 -8.73 -6.46
CA SER A 39 -6.60 -9.57 -5.34
C SER A 39 -5.69 -8.82 -4.37
N ASN A 40 -4.51 -9.35 -4.03
CA ASN A 40 -3.60 -8.75 -3.04
C ASN A 40 -2.93 -7.45 -3.52
N GLU A 41 -2.91 -7.19 -4.83
CA GLU A 41 -2.38 -5.94 -5.39
C GLU A 41 -3.29 -4.73 -5.10
N ARG A 42 -4.47 -4.97 -4.51
CA ARG A 42 -5.31 -3.92 -3.92
C ARG A 42 -4.52 -3.01 -3.00
N TRP A 43 -3.60 -3.57 -2.22
CA TRP A 43 -2.77 -2.79 -1.31
C TRP A 43 -1.86 -1.82 -2.06
N ASN A 44 -1.05 -2.32 -2.98
CA ASN A 44 -0.18 -1.51 -3.84
C ASN A 44 -0.99 -0.42 -4.56
N ALA A 45 -2.12 -0.78 -5.16
CA ALA A 45 -2.98 0.16 -5.87
C ALA A 45 -3.56 1.24 -4.93
N SER A 46 -3.98 0.86 -3.72
CA SER A 46 -4.50 1.83 -2.73
C SER A 46 -3.44 2.84 -2.29
N ILE A 47 -2.18 2.40 -2.15
CA ILE A 47 -1.08 3.31 -1.82
C ILE A 47 -0.80 4.23 -3.01
N ALA A 48 -0.74 3.69 -4.24
CA ALA A 48 -0.47 4.47 -5.45
C ALA A 48 -1.48 5.61 -5.60
N ILE A 49 -2.77 5.29 -5.46
CA ILE A 49 -3.87 6.26 -5.51
C ILE A 49 -3.73 7.27 -4.37
N GLY A 50 -3.47 6.82 -3.15
CA GLY A 50 -3.31 7.72 -2.01
C GLY A 50 -2.11 8.67 -2.15
N MET A 51 -0.98 8.16 -2.66
CA MET A 51 0.22 8.96 -2.94
C MET A 51 -0.04 9.99 -4.04
N GLY A 52 -0.73 9.61 -5.12
CA GLY A 52 -1.14 10.55 -6.16
C GLY A 52 -1.92 11.73 -5.55
N GLN A 53 -2.86 11.41 -4.65
CA GLN A 53 -3.66 12.37 -3.88
C GLN A 53 -2.88 13.17 -2.82
N GLY A 54 -1.57 12.94 -2.66
CA GLY A 54 -0.74 13.63 -1.66
C GLY A 54 -0.94 13.14 -0.22
N LYS A 55 -1.51 11.95 -0.01
CA LYS A 55 -1.62 11.37 1.34
C LYS A 55 -0.23 11.05 1.91
N ARG A 56 -0.09 11.25 3.21
CA ARG A 56 1.13 10.97 3.98
C ARG A 56 0.95 9.92 5.07
N ILE A 57 -0.29 9.53 5.34
CA ILE A 57 -0.64 8.52 6.34
C ILE A 57 -1.45 7.43 5.64
N PHE A 58 -1.02 6.19 5.82
CA PHE A 58 -1.61 5.00 5.25
C PHE A 58 -1.92 4.00 6.36
N CYS A 59 -2.95 3.17 6.16
CA CYS A 59 -3.32 2.14 7.10
C CYS A 59 -3.43 0.82 6.34
N PHE A 60 -2.60 -0.15 6.72
CA PHE A 60 -2.69 -1.51 6.22
C PHE A 60 -4.00 -2.15 6.73
N PRO A 61 -4.63 -3.06 5.97
CA PRO A 61 -5.72 -3.86 6.49
C PRO A 61 -5.30 -4.64 7.75
N TRP A 62 -6.25 -5.13 8.54
CA TRP A 62 -5.94 -5.96 9.70
C TRP A 62 -5.08 -7.16 9.33
N LEU A 63 -3.84 -7.19 9.83
CA LEU A 63 -2.89 -8.25 9.52
C LEU A 63 -3.01 -9.39 10.54
N ASN A 64 -3.24 -10.60 10.03
CA ASN A 64 -3.33 -11.81 10.82
C ASN A 64 -2.34 -12.88 10.31
N HIS A 65 -2.21 -13.98 11.05
CA HIS A 65 -1.29 -15.06 10.72
C HIS A 65 -1.56 -15.72 9.35
N VAL A 66 -2.81 -15.73 8.88
CA VAL A 66 -3.19 -16.34 7.59
C VAL A 66 -2.59 -15.56 6.42
N TRP A 67 -2.55 -14.24 6.53
CA TRP A 67 -2.12 -13.37 5.44
C TRP A 67 -0.66 -12.92 5.53
N LYS A 68 0.02 -13.17 6.66
CA LYS A 68 1.41 -12.73 6.90
C LYS A 68 2.31 -13.13 5.73
N ASP A 69 2.40 -14.42 5.42
CA ASP A 69 3.35 -14.90 4.42
C ASP A 69 2.94 -14.49 3.00
N ALA A 70 1.64 -14.52 2.70
CA ALA A 70 1.12 -14.15 1.39
C ALA A 70 1.28 -12.65 1.05
N LEU A 71 1.39 -11.79 2.07
CA LEU A 71 1.51 -10.34 1.92
C LEU A 71 2.88 -9.80 2.33
N LYS A 72 3.75 -10.60 2.97
CA LYS A 72 5.04 -10.15 3.52
C LYS A 72 5.86 -9.34 2.52
N VAL A 73 6.14 -9.93 1.34
CA VAL A 73 6.94 -9.26 0.29
C VAL A 73 6.32 -7.94 -0.16
N ARG A 74 4.99 -7.90 -0.32
CA ARG A 74 4.27 -6.67 -0.72
C ARG A 74 4.29 -5.63 0.39
N LEU A 75 4.13 -6.07 1.63
CA LEU A 75 4.15 -5.22 2.80
C LEU A 75 5.54 -4.59 2.99
N GLU A 76 6.61 -5.38 2.90
CA GLU A 76 8.00 -4.94 2.96
C GLU A 76 8.34 -3.94 1.83
N HIS A 77 7.96 -4.25 0.58
CA HIS A 77 8.17 -3.35 -0.55
C HIS A 77 7.45 -2.01 -0.34
N CYS A 78 6.14 -2.09 -0.06
CA CYS A 78 5.31 -0.89 0.08
C CYS A 78 5.71 -0.06 1.32
N SER A 79 6.03 -0.69 2.45
CA SER A 79 6.48 0.03 3.64
C SER A 79 7.84 0.70 3.39
N GLY A 80 8.74 0.04 2.65
CA GLY A 80 10.01 0.63 2.21
C GLY A 80 9.82 1.89 1.38
N VAL A 81 8.93 1.85 0.36
CA VAL A 81 8.61 3.03 -0.46
C VAL A 81 8.01 4.15 0.39
N LEU A 82 7.03 3.83 1.25
CA LEU A 82 6.40 4.81 2.12
C LEU A 82 7.41 5.48 3.07
N LYS A 83 8.33 4.69 3.63
CA LYS A 83 9.38 5.18 4.54
C LYS A 83 10.36 6.11 3.83
N GLN A 84 10.82 5.74 2.63
CA GLN A 84 11.69 6.60 1.81
C GLN A 84 11.04 7.95 1.47
N LEU A 85 9.72 7.97 1.36
CA LEU A 85 8.92 9.16 1.08
C LEU A 85 8.41 9.86 2.34
N ASN A 86 8.97 9.54 3.52
CA ASN A 86 8.60 10.12 4.81
C ASN A 86 7.09 10.04 5.11
N CYS A 87 6.46 8.93 4.76
CA CYS A 87 5.06 8.65 5.08
C CYS A 87 4.96 7.76 6.32
N ILE A 88 3.80 7.81 6.97
CA ILE A 88 3.46 6.95 8.11
C ILE A 88 2.61 5.79 7.61
N LEU A 89 2.98 4.57 7.99
CA LEU A 89 2.18 3.36 7.78
C LEU A 89 1.72 2.81 9.13
N LEU A 90 0.41 2.73 9.33
CA LEU A 90 -0.19 2.04 10.46
C LEU A 90 -0.49 0.59 10.07
N ILE A 91 -0.07 -0.37 10.90
CA ILE A 91 -0.32 -1.80 10.66
C ILE A 91 -1.08 -2.36 11.85
N PRO A 92 -2.42 -2.44 11.78
CA PRO A 92 -3.21 -2.99 12.87
C PRO A 92 -3.12 -4.52 12.88
N THR A 93 -2.89 -5.10 14.05
CA THR A 93 -2.78 -6.55 14.25
C THR A 93 -3.18 -6.96 15.67
N HIS A 94 -3.46 -8.25 15.89
CA HIS A 94 -3.69 -8.84 17.22
C HIS A 94 -2.42 -9.41 17.85
N SER A 95 -1.33 -9.53 17.09
CA SER A 95 -0.15 -10.28 17.53
C SER A 95 1.13 -9.56 17.10
N PRO A 96 1.95 -9.09 18.06
CA PRO A 96 3.21 -8.40 17.79
C PRO A 96 4.18 -9.23 16.92
N THR A 97 4.21 -10.55 17.11
CA THR A 97 5.10 -11.48 16.37
C THR A 97 4.83 -11.51 14.86
N ILE A 98 3.71 -10.95 14.42
CA ILE A 98 3.41 -10.82 12.99
C ILE A 98 4.28 -9.72 12.36
N ILE A 99 4.58 -8.66 13.09
CA ILE A 99 5.11 -7.40 12.55
C ILE A 99 6.45 -6.95 13.15
N GLU A 100 6.98 -7.66 14.13
CA GLU A 100 8.17 -7.26 14.90
C GLU A 100 9.39 -6.92 14.02
N ASP A 101 9.57 -7.60 12.89
CA ASP A 101 10.71 -7.39 11.98
C ASP A 101 10.50 -6.27 10.94
N ILE A 102 9.31 -5.64 10.88
CA ILE A 102 8.94 -4.70 9.81
C ILE A 102 8.51 -3.32 10.29
N VAL A 103 8.31 -3.12 11.59
CA VAL A 103 7.84 -1.84 12.15
C VAL A 103 8.92 -1.11 12.93
N ASP A 104 8.86 0.22 12.88
CA ASP A 104 9.73 1.08 13.67
C ASP A 104 9.24 1.22 15.12
N GLU A 105 7.92 1.20 15.34
CA GLU A 105 7.30 1.37 16.66
C GLU A 105 6.06 0.47 16.80
N MET A 106 5.77 0.03 18.03
CA MET A 106 4.57 -0.73 18.39
C MET A 106 3.76 0.03 19.45
N ILE A 107 2.45 0.16 19.20
CA ILE A 107 1.50 0.82 20.11
C ILE A 107 0.47 -0.19 20.57
N PHE A 108 0.34 -0.37 21.89
CA PHE A 108 -0.66 -1.24 22.51
C PHE A 108 -1.86 -0.40 22.98
N ILE A 109 -3.05 -0.76 22.50
CA ILE A 109 -4.31 -0.11 22.86
C ILE A 109 -5.04 -1.02 23.85
N HIS A 110 -5.39 -0.49 25.02
CA HIS A 110 -6.07 -1.19 26.12
C HIS A 110 -7.53 -0.74 26.25
#